data_AF-A0A916PAP7-F1
#
_entry.id   AF-A0A916PAP7-F1
#
_cell.length_a   1.000
_cell.length_b   1.000
_cell.length_c   1.000
_cell.angle_alpha   90.00
_cell.angle_beta   90.00
_cell.angle_gamma   90.00
#
_symmetry.space_group_name_H-M   'P 1'
#
loop_
_entity.id
_entity.type
_entity.pdbx_description
1 polymer ?
#
loop_
_entity_poly.entity_id
_entity_poly.type
_entity_poly.pdbx_seq_one_letter_code
_entity_poly.pdbx_strand_id
1 'polypeptide(L)'
;MKKSLFLFIVILLLSGCDSVYRFLFFPPQKVEYEIVPDIEMMKMSGDTSYYIGKDSMTIVFDKGTFKVEIKYMSDYQLNNFEFPEESKGGIYSTNPYTYGDWVDPELGYTPNRFTVFKVSIYNYTAPKINFDPENAILLSDRGDRFIAYGLDAKTSKFHSLEEYYRARKGSSGIDEDVFEARMGIARRTMLTYGRPLYKGDSREGLIVFDPLSEGVERVKVVLKNFIIGYDENNVPSNFIDINFYFKRIPVIRKVEETTKLIAASGENIDLKTLKNKEIKIFQVKYGGDGEEIVELGLKNLAEFLNKKEGLNISLESGRAESPAVAKSELVVISGGVVKPQFSPVAIDNFVSCIKNGGVILIDDLSHSRSSQFNLGARDLLDKIKTRFDGSYIEKIFLSHPIYSIWAKIKELPLGADDIVETKELEREEKYTYLEGLFWQKRLVIVFSNKGYMRMLSKFDNPSIDNTPQLQLFSNILFYAVSTKQIAMKSE
;
A
#
# COMPACT_ATOMS: atom_id res chain seq x y z
N MET A 1 -33.43 43.97 -16.61
CA MET A 1 -32.86 43.13 -15.51
C MET A 1 -32.16 41.85 -15.99
N LYS A 2 -32.70 41.06 -16.93
CA LYS A 2 -32.03 39.82 -17.40
C LYS A 2 -30.68 40.02 -18.12
N LYS A 3 -30.48 41.13 -18.85
CA LYS A 3 -29.21 41.43 -19.55
C LYS A 3 -28.07 41.85 -18.61
N SER A 4 -28.39 42.39 -17.43
CA SER A 4 -27.38 42.79 -16.44
C SER A 4 -26.84 41.60 -15.65
N LEU A 5 -27.66 40.56 -15.44
CA LEU A 5 -27.25 39.34 -14.74
C LEU A 5 -26.27 38.52 -15.59
N PHE A 6 -26.48 38.47 -16.91
CA PHE A 6 -25.60 37.76 -17.83
C PHE A 6 -24.22 38.43 -17.94
N LEU A 7 -24.18 39.77 -17.92
CA LEU A 7 -22.92 40.52 -17.94
C LEU A 7 -22.12 40.33 -16.64
N PHE A 8 -22.80 40.20 -15.50
CA PHE A 8 -22.15 39.97 -14.20
C PHE A 8 -21.54 38.55 -14.10
N ILE A 9 -22.18 37.54 -14.69
CA ILE A 9 -21.68 36.16 -14.77
C ILE A 9 -20.45 36.08 -15.70
N VAL A 10 -20.46 36.81 -16.82
CA VAL A 10 -19.32 36.86 -17.74
C VAL A 10 -18.12 37.58 -17.13
N ILE A 11 -18.36 38.62 -16.32
CA ILE A 11 -17.29 39.32 -15.59
C ILE A 11 -16.69 38.40 -14.50
N LEU A 12 -17.51 37.64 -13.78
CA LEU A 12 -17.04 36.62 -12.81
C LEU A 12 -16.20 35.50 -13.44
N LEU A 13 -16.45 35.15 -14.71
CA LEU A 13 -15.65 34.15 -15.44
C LEU A 13 -14.33 34.72 -15.99
N LEU A 14 -14.22 36.04 -16.15
CA LEU A 14 -13.04 36.70 -16.73
C LEU A 14 -12.14 37.37 -15.68
N SER A 15 -12.65 37.66 -14.48
CA SER A 15 -11.88 38.22 -13.37
C SER A 15 -11.49 37.14 -12.36
N GLY A 16 -10.41 36.42 -12.67
CA GLY A 16 -9.45 35.92 -11.68
C GLY A 16 -9.94 34.94 -10.61
N CYS A 17 -10.02 33.66 -10.96
CA CYS A 17 -9.87 32.53 -10.01
C CYS A 17 -8.81 31.54 -10.54
N ASP A 18 -7.70 32.05 -11.08
CA ASP A 18 -6.68 31.22 -11.73
C ASP A 18 -5.92 30.30 -10.74
N SER A 19 -5.89 30.64 -9.44
CA SER A 19 -5.28 29.78 -8.42
C SER A 19 -6.19 28.62 -8.01
N VAL A 20 -7.46 28.89 -7.71
CA VAL A 20 -8.40 27.87 -7.17
C VAL A 20 -8.71 26.78 -8.21
N TYR A 21 -8.88 27.16 -9.48
CA TYR A 21 -9.19 26.18 -10.54
C TYR A 21 -7.99 25.30 -10.91
N ARG A 22 -6.76 25.81 -10.81
CA ARG A 22 -5.56 25.04 -11.12
C ARG A 22 -5.33 23.88 -10.15
N PHE A 23 -5.63 24.08 -8.85
CA PHE A 23 -5.54 23.02 -7.83
C PHE A 23 -6.72 22.03 -7.88
N LEU A 24 -7.91 22.47 -8.28
CA LEU A 24 -9.08 21.62 -8.41
C LEU A 24 -8.99 20.65 -9.60
N PHE A 25 -8.36 21.07 -10.70
CA PHE A 25 -8.26 20.28 -11.93
C PHE A 25 -6.89 19.64 -12.17
N PHE A 26 -5.81 20.17 -11.57
CA PHE A 26 -4.45 19.65 -11.73
C PHE A 26 -3.71 19.63 -10.38
N PRO A 27 -4.08 18.74 -9.44
CA PRO A 27 -3.29 18.57 -8.22
C PRO A 27 -1.85 18.19 -8.62
N PRO A 28 -0.82 18.83 -8.02
CA PRO A 28 0.57 18.51 -8.36
C PRO A 28 0.82 17.02 -8.15
N GLN A 29 1.39 16.36 -9.16
CA GLN A 29 1.77 14.95 -9.11
C GLN A 29 2.92 14.81 -8.13
N LYS A 30 2.63 14.60 -6.84
CA LYS A 30 3.64 14.18 -5.89
C LYS A 30 3.78 12.67 -5.98
N VAL A 31 5.00 12.24 -6.30
CA VAL A 31 5.43 10.87 -6.06
C VAL A 31 5.48 10.71 -4.54
N GLU A 32 4.55 9.94 -3.97
CA GLU A 32 4.70 9.48 -2.58
C GLU A 32 5.91 8.55 -2.53
N TYR A 33 6.57 8.48 -1.40
CA TYR A 33 7.78 7.68 -1.26
C TYR A 33 7.74 6.91 0.06
N GLU A 34 8.25 5.69 0.03
CA GLU A 34 8.39 4.82 1.19
C GLU A 34 9.88 4.54 1.38
N ILE A 35 10.30 4.50 2.63
CA ILE A 35 11.68 4.24 3.00
C ILE A 35 11.76 2.77 3.40
N VAL A 36 12.52 1.99 2.63
CA VAL A 36 12.71 0.54 2.85
C VAL A 36 14.18 0.23 3.12
N PRO A 37 14.49 -0.87 3.82
CA PRO A 37 15.88 -1.28 4.03
C PRO A 37 16.69 -1.41 2.72
N ASP A 38 17.90 -0.85 2.71
CA ASP A 38 18.81 -0.95 1.57
C ASP A 38 19.74 -2.17 1.70
N ILE A 39 19.24 -3.32 1.21
CA ILE A 39 19.93 -4.61 1.26
C ILE A 39 21.29 -4.57 0.53
N GLU A 40 21.41 -3.78 -0.54
CA GLU A 40 22.65 -3.68 -1.31
C GLU A 40 23.74 -2.99 -0.48
N MET A 41 23.42 -1.84 0.11
CA MET A 41 24.35 -1.10 0.96
C MET A 41 24.74 -1.89 2.21
N MET A 42 23.80 -2.61 2.82
CA MET A 42 24.12 -3.49 3.95
C MET A 42 25.09 -4.60 3.56
N LYS A 43 24.90 -5.26 2.40
CA LYS A 43 25.85 -6.28 1.90
C LYS A 43 27.22 -5.68 1.58
N MET A 44 27.27 -4.48 1.01
CA MET A 44 28.52 -3.78 0.71
C MET A 44 29.33 -3.43 1.96
N SER A 45 28.66 -3.18 3.10
CA SER A 45 29.34 -2.92 4.38
C SER A 45 30.16 -4.10 4.90
N GLY A 46 29.82 -5.33 4.50
CA GLY A 46 30.49 -6.56 4.93
C GLY A 46 30.31 -6.94 6.40
N ASP A 47 29.52 -6.20 7.19
CA ASP A 47 29.29 -6.51 8.61
C ASP A 47 28.19 -7.56 8.78
N THR A 48 28.55 -8.74 9.27
CA THR A 48 27.64 -9.87 9.49
C THR A 48 26.70 -9.68 10.68
N SER A 49 26.87 -8.61 11.47
CA SER A 49 25.96 -8.26 12.56
C SER A 49 24.62 -7.70 12.09
N TYR A 50 24.47 -7.37 10.80
CA TYR A 50 23.21 -6.84 10.28
C TYR A 50 22.39 -7.91 9.56
N TYR A 51 21.09 -7.93 9.82
CA TYR A 51 20.12 -8.72 9.07
C TYR A 51 18.76 -8.03 8.98
N ILE A 52 17.91 -8.50 8.07
CA ILE A 52 16.55 -7.99 7.90
C ILE A 52 15.59 -8.79 8.78
N GLY A 53 14.74 -8.08 9.54
CA GLY A 53 13.70 -8.68 10.36
C GLY A 53 12.66 -9.43 9.53
N LYS A 54 11.84 -10.26 10.19
CA LYS A 54 10.81 -11.10 9.53
C LYS A 54 9.78 -10.28 8.74
N ASP A 55 9.57 -9.01 9.12
CA ASP A 55 8.63 -8.10 8.46
C ASP A 55 9.20 -7.45 7.19
N SER A 56 10.46 -7.74 6.82
CA SER A 56 11.16 -7.15 5.66
C SER A 56 11.33 -5.62 5.69
N MET A 57 10.90 -4.96 6.77
CA MET A 57 10.94 -3.49 6.92
C MET A 57 11.84 -3.04 8.07
N THR A 58 12.17 -3.95 8.98
CA THR A 58 13.05 -3.70 10.12
C THR A 58 14.48 -4.12 9.81
N ILE A 59 15.44 -3.24 10.09
CA ILE A 59 16.87 -3.60 10.08
C ILE A 59 17.27 -3.94 11.50
N VAL A 60 17.93 -5.08 11.65
CA VAL A 60 18.41 -5.58 12.94
C VAL A 60 19.93 -5.56 12.97
N PHE A 61 20.49 -5.02 14.03
CA PHE A 61 21.89 -5.08 14.39
C PHE A 61 22.06 -5.94 15.63
N ASP A 62 22.74 -7.07 15.52
CA ASP A 62 22.95 -8.04 16.58
C ASP A 62 24.45 -8.30 16.82
N LYS A 63 24.89 -8.06 18.05
CA LYS A 63 26.26 -8.35 18.54
C LYS A 63 26.28 -9.49 19.56
N GLY A 64 25.19 -10.25 19.69
CA GLY A 64 25.00 -11.35 20.65
C GLY A 64 24.74 -10.87 22.07
N THR A 65 25.47 -9.85 22.54
CA THR A 65 25.28 -9.30 23.90
C THR A 65 24.12 -8.32 24.00
N PHE A 66 23.85 -7.60 22.92
CA PHE A 66 22.72 -6.71 22.76
C PHE A 66 22.29 -6.68 21.30
N LYS A 67 21.06 -6.22 21.08
CA LYS A 67 20.45 -6.09 19.76
C LYS A 67 19.75 -4.75 19.64
N VAL A 68 19.87 -4.13 18.48
CA VAL A 68 19.17 -2.89 18.12
C VAL A 68 18.37 -3.12 16.85
N GLU A 69 17.08 -2.82 16.90
CA GLU A 69 16.17 -2.89 15.77
C GLU A 69 15.74 -1.47 15.41
N ILE A 70 15.71 -1.17 14.12
CA ILE A 70 15.20 0.11 13.61
C ILE A 70 14.22 -0.13 12.47
N LYS A 71 13.12 0.60 12.50
CA LYS A 71 12.06 0.54 11.50
C LYS A 71 11.62 1.95 11.12
N TYR A 72 11.55 2.23 9.83
CA TYR A 72 10.92 3.46 9.34
C TYR A 72 9.41 3.40 9.58
N MET A 73 8.85 4.46 10.15
CA MET A 73 7.42 4.58 10.43
C MET A 73 6.80 5.50 9.38
N SER A 74 6.10 4.92 8.42
CA SER A 74 5.41 5.70 7.37
C SER A 74 4.23 6.48 7.97
N ASP A 75 3.87 7.60 7.33
CA ASP A 75 2.67 8.37 7.69
C ASP A 75 1.41 7.47 7.67
N TYR A 76 1.33 6.51 6.75
CA TYR A 76 0.26 5.50 6.75
C TYR A 76 0.26 4.66 8.02
N GLN A 77 1.42 4.18 8.47
CA GLN A 77 1.50 3.37 9.69
C GLN A 77 1.14 4.19 10.94
N LEU A 78 1.71 5.39 11.04
CA LEU A 78 1.46 6.32 12.15
C LEU A 78 -0.02 6.74 12.22
N ASN A 79 -0.66 6.97 11.07
CA ASN A 79 -2.03 7.47 11.03
C ASN A 79 -3.11 6.38 11.14
N ASN A 80 -2.82 5.13 10.78
CA ASN A 80 -3.85 4.08 10.74
C ASN A 80 -3.70 3.03 11.83
N PHE A 81 -2.48 2.81 12.36
CA PHE A 81 -2.23 1.78 13.36
C PHE A 81 -1.75 2.33 14.70
N GLU A 82 -0.83 3.32 14.69
CA GLU A 82 -0.28 3.85 15.94
C GLU A 82 -1.18 4.90 16.58
N PHE A 83 -1.69 5.87 15.79
CA PHE A 83 -2.48 7.02 16.27
C PHE A 83 -3.72 7.28 15.40
N PRO A 84 -4.65 6.30 15.26
CA PRO A 84 -5.79 6.42 14.36
C PRO A 84 -6.79 7.49 14.74
N GLU A 85 -7.03 7.72 16.03
CA GLU A 85 -8.04 8.70 16.46
C GLU A 85 -7.48 10.13 16.43
N GLU A 86 -6.21 10.29 16.81
CA GLU A 86 -5.49 11.55 16.81
C GLU A 86 -5.24 12.10 15.40
N SER A 87 -5.36 11.23 14.39
CA SER A 87 -5.11 11.56 12.98
C SER A 87 -6.36 12.00 12.20
N LYS A 88 -7.57 12.05 12.80
CA LYS A 88 -8.85 12.39 12.14
C LYS A 88 -9.34 13.83 12.38
N GLY A 89 -8.45 14.71 12.87
CA GLY A 89 -8.81 16.05 13.35
C GLY A 89 -8.71 17.16 12.30
N GLY A 90 -8.40 16.84 11.05
CA GLY A 90 -8.04 17.81 10.02
C GLY A 90 -6.92 18.73 10.52
N ILE A 91 -7.09 20.04 10.35
CA ILE A 91 -6.12 21.06 10.81
C ILE A 91 -5.83 20.97 12.33
N TYR A 92 -6.77 20.43 13.11
CA TYR A 92 -6.64 20.24 14.55
C TYR A 92 -6.19 18.82 14.93
N SER A 93 -5.70 18.01 13.99
CA SER A 93 -5.14 16.68 14.28
C SER A 93 -4.10 16.76 15.39
N THR A 94 -4.28 15.91 16.41
CA THR A 94 -3.43 15.86 17.60
C THR A 94 -2.26 14.89 17.44
N ASN A 95 -2.10 14.26 16.26
CA ASN A 95 -0.92 13.44 15.95
C ASN A 95 0.35 14.34 15.94
N PRO A 96 1.36 14.03 16.78
CA PRO A 96 2.58 14.84 16.86
C PRO A 96 3.63 14.48 15.80
N TYR A 97 3.39 13.50 14.94
CA TYR A 97 4.38 13.01 13.98
C TYR A 97 4.02 13.28 12.52
N THR A 98 2.73 13.42 12.24
CA THR A 98 2.20 13.66 10.89
C THR A 98 1.19 14.80 10.94
N TYR A 99 0.67 15.19 9.78
CA TYR A 99 -0.48 16.08 9.69
C TYR A 99 -1.83 15.34 9.71
N GLY A 100 -1.85 14.03 9.98
CA GLY A 100 -3.07 13.24 9.99
C GLY A 100 -3.79 13.24 8.64
N ASP A 101 -5.08 13.55 8.65
CA ASP A 101 -5.96 13.71 7.50
C ASP A 101 -6.04 15.17 6.98
N TRP A 102 -5.25 16.09 7.53
CA TRP A 102 -5.18 17.46 7.00
C TRP A 102 -4.53 17.47 5.62
N VAL A 103 -5.22 18.08 4.65
CA VAL A 103 -4.70 18.34 3.31
C VAL A 103 -4.28 19.80 3.24
N ASP A 104 -3.03 20.03 2.86
CA ASP A 104 -2.52 21.38 2.66
C ASP A 104 -3.23 22.04 1.46
N PRO A 105 -3.89 23.20 1.63
CA PRO A 105 -4.62 23.86 0.55
C PRO A 105 -3.75 24.32 -0.63
N GLU A 106 -2.47 24.65 -0.38
CA GLU A 106 -1.54 25.11 -1.41
C GLU A 106 -0.85 23.95 -2.13
N LEU A 107 -0.62 22.82 -1.44
CA LEU A 107 0.02 21.65 -2.03
C LEU A 107 -0.99 20.65 -2.60
N GLY A 108 -2.24 20.67 -2.13
CA GLY A 108 -3.28 19.72 -2.52
C GLY A 108 -3.09 18.30 -2.00
N TYR A 109 -2.12 18.08 -1.10
CA TYR A 109 -1.84 16.81 -0.42
C TYR A 109 -1.36 17.05 1.02
N THR A 110 -1.24 15.99 1.81
CA THR A 110 -0.67 16.03 3.16
C THR A 110 0.87 15.89 3.10
N PRO A 111 1.67 16.94 3.38
CA PRO A 111 3.12 16.80 3.39
C PRO A 111 3.59 15.93 4.57
N ASN A 112 4.79 15.35 4.47
CA ASN A 112 5.40 14.72 5.62
C ASN A 112 5.77 15.81 6.62
N ARG A 113 5.32 15.68 7.87
CA ARG A 113 5.73 16.60 8.93
C ARG A 113 7.16 16.32 9.39
N PHE A 114 7.47 15.04 9.55
CA PHE A 114 8.76 14.56 10.04
C PHE A 114 9.15 13.25 9.36
N THR A 115 10.42 12.88 9.49
CA THR A 115 10.89 11.53 9.19
C THR A 115 11.05 10.76 10.50
N VAL A 116 10.30 9.67 10.68
CA VAL A 116 10.19 8.98 11.97
C VAL A 116 10.71 7.55 11.88
N PHE A 117 11.50 7.15 12.87
CA PHE A 117 11.98 5.78 13.03
C PHE A 117 11.62 5.23 14.41
N LYS A 118 11.09 4.02 14.47
CA LYS A 118 10.97 3.26 15.72
C LYS A 118 12.29 2.55 15.98
N VAL A 119 12.85 2.75 17.17
CA VAL A 119 14.08 2.10 17.61
C VAL A 119 13.79 1.25 18.84
N SER A 120 14.17 -0.03 18.80
CA SER A 120 14.03 -0.97 19.90
C SER A 120 15.40 -1.52 20.29
N ILE A 121 15.79 -1.33 21.54
CA ILE A 121 17.10 -1.71 22.08
C ILE A 121 16.89 -2.82 23.11
N TYR A 122 17.57 -3.95 22.93
CA TYR A 122 17.52 -5.11 23.79
C TYR A 122 18.90 -5.39 24.37
N ASN A 123 19.03 -5.43 25.70
CA ASN A 123 20.27 -5.84 26.35
C ASN A 123 20.13 -7.28 26.87
N TYR A 124 20.80 -8.25 26.25
CA TYR A 124 20.68 -9.65 26.66
C TYR A 124 21.66 -10.02 27.76
N THR A 125 22.93 -9.64 27.61
CA THR A 125 24.00 -10.11 28.49
C THR A 125 25.01 -9.04 28.88
N ALA A 126 25.02 -7.86 28.25
CA ALA A 126 25.93 -6.79 28.63
C ALA A 126 25.57 -6.23 30.02
N PRO A 127 26.56 -5.84 30.86
CA PRO A 127 26.28 -5.36 32.21
C PRO A 127 25.35 -4.14 32.22
N LYS A 128 25.65 -3.16 31.34
CA LYS A 128 24.95 -1.89 31.25
C LYS A 128 25.23 -1.22 29.92
N ILE A 129 24.19 -0.89 29.17
CA ILE A 129 24.27 -0.13 27.91
C ILE A 129 23.36 1.09 27.98
N ASN A 130 23.59 2.11 27.17
CA ASN A 130 22.66 3.22 27.04
C ASN A 130 22.80 3.89 25.68
N PHE A 131 21.80 4.67 25.32
CA PHE A 131 21.79 5.43 24.09
C PHE A 131 21.06 6.73 24.33
N ASP A 132 21.65 7.81 23.86
CA ASP A 132 21.08 9.15 23.88
C ASP A 132 20.54 9.48 22.48
N PRO A 133 19.20 9.45 22.30
CA PRO A 133 18.55 9.59 21.00
C PRO A 133 18.81 10.91 20.31
N GLU A 134 19.10 11.98 21.05
CA GLU A 134 19.39 13.32 20.48
C GLU A 134 20.73 13.36 19.73
N ASN A 135 21.61 12.38 19.94
CA ASN A 135 22.84 12.24 19.15
C ASN A 135 22.61 11.50 17.83
N ALA A 136 21.41 10.96 17.57
CA ALA A 136 21.10 10.31 16.32
C ALA A 136 21.16 11.31 15.15
N ILE A 137 21.67 10.84 14.01
CA ILE A 137 21.83 11.66 12.81
C ILE A 137 21.21 10.92 11.63
N LEU A 138 20.42 11.63 10.82
CA LEU A 138 19.95 11.17 9.52
C LEU A 138 20.75 11.88 8.43
N LEU A 139 21.43 11.10 7.59
CA LEU A 139 22.23 11.59 6.47
C LEU A 139 21.54 11.24 5.15
N SER A 140 21.36 12.22 4.26
CA SER A 140 20.90 11.98 2.89
C SER A 140 22.07 11.69 1.95
N ASP A 141 21.79 11.04 0.83
CA ASP A 141 22.69 10.90 -0.33
C ASP A 141 23.09 12.23 -0.97
N ARG A 142 22.29 13.28 -0.75
CA ARG A 142 22.59 14.65 -1.21
C ARG A 142 23.56 15.40 -0.27
N GLY A 143 23.93 14.79 0.86
CA GLY A 143 24.82 15.38 1.86
C GLY A 143 24.10 16.20 2.93
N ASP A 144 22.77 16.19 2.95
CA ASP A 144 22.01 16.82 4.03
C ASP A 144 22.21 16.05 5.34
N ARG A 145 22.25 16.79 6.44
CA ARG A 145 22.44 16.26 7.78
C ARG A 145 21.34 16.75 8.70
N PHE A 146 20.47 15.85 9.13
CA PHE A 146 19.39 16.12 10.07
C PHE A 146 19.75 15.56 11.44
N ILE A 147 19.49 16.36 12.48
CA ILE A 147 19.68 15.99 13.88
C ILE A 147 18.34 15.53 14.43
N ALA A 148 18.34 14.57 15.36
CA ALA A 148 17.11 14.11 15.99
C ALA A 148 16.53 15.16 16.94
N TYR A 149 15.21 15.26 16.94
CA TYR A 149 14.46 16.10 17.88
C TYR A 149 14.52 15.55 19.31
N GLY A 150 14.77 16.44 20.26
CA GLY A 150 14.49 16.21 21.67
C GLY A 150 13.02 16.47 22.01
N LEU A 151 12.63 16.17 23.25
CA LEU A 151 11.24 16.26 23.70
C LEU A 151 10.90 17.67 24.21
N ASP A 152 11.61 18.12 25.25
CA ASP A 152 11.36 19.37 25.96
C ASP A 152 12.43 20.43 25.66
N ALA A 153 12.01 21.68 25.52
CA ALA A 153 12.87 22.82 25.17
C ALA A 153 14.01 23.05 26.17
N LYS A 154 13.77 22.76 27.45
CA LYS A 154 14.73 23.03 28.53
C LYS A 154 15.85 22.01 28.64
N THR A 155 15.60 20.77 28.19
CA THR A 155 16.50 19.64 28.39
C THR A 155 17.16 19.17 27.09
N SER A 156 16.55 19.49 25.94
CA SER A 156 17.08 19.13 24.63
C SER A 156 18.38 19.88 24.32
N LYS A 157 19.34 19.19 23.73
CA LYS A 157 20.66 19.72 23.33
C LYS A 157 20.61 20.56 22.08
N PHE A 158 19.69 20.24 21.18
CA PHE A 158 19.55 20.87 19.88
C PHE A 158 18.16 21.51 19.76
N HIS A 159 17.30 20.98 18.89
CA HIS A 159 15.91 21.41 18.75
C HIS A 159 14.97 20.40 19.42
N SER A 160 13.80 20.87 19.86
CA SER A 160 12.80 20.01 20.50
C SER A 160 11.43 20.06 19.82
N LEU A 161 10.62 19.01 19.99
CA LEU A 161 9.24 19.02 19.52
C LEU A 161 8.42 20.10 20.25
N GLU A 162 8.70 20.35 21.54
CA GLU A 162 8.04 21.40 22.29
C GLU A 162 8.26 22.77 21.64
N GLU A 163 9.49 23.10 21.24
CA GLU A 163 9.81 24.34 20.52
C GLU A 163 9.15 24.39 19.15
N TYR A 164 9.22 23.28 18.40
CA TYR A 164 8.60 23.19 17.08
C TYR A 164 7.11 23.52 17.11
N TYR A 165 6.39 22.94 18.08
CA TYR A 165 4.96 23.13 18.23
C TYR A 165 4.61 24.47 18.86
N ARG A 166 5.36 24.92 19.86
CA ARG A 166 5.16 26.24 20.48
C ARG A 166 5.31 27.37 19.48
N ALA A 167 6.28 27.28 18.57
CA ALA A 167 6.50 28.29 17.52
C ALA A 167 5.35 28.35 16.49
N ARG A 168 4.55 27.30 16.37
CA ARG A 168 3.45 27.16 15.39
C ARG A 168 2.06 27.16 16.02
N LYS A 169 1.99 27.36 17.33
CA LYS A 169 0.75 27.36 18.10
C LYS A 169 0.06 28.72 17.95
N GLY A 170 -1.24 28.71 17.67
CA GLY A 170 -2.08 29.89 17.70
C GLY A 170 -2.37 30.37 19.14
N SER A 171 -3.07 31.50 19.28
CA SER A 171 -3.41 32.08 20.59
C SER A 171 -4.76 31.63 21.15
N SER A 172 -5.47 30.70 20.48
CA SER A 172 -6.80 30.26 20.93
C SER A 172 -6.72 29.15 21.98
N GLY A 173 -7.80 28.97 22.74
CA GLY A 173 -7.90 27.85 23.69
C GLY A 173 -7.84 26.47 23.03
N ILE A 174 -8.39 26.34 21.82
CA ILE A 174 -8.32 25.09 21.04
C ILE A 174 -6.87 24.77 20.65
N ASP A 175 -6.07 25.80 20.32
CA ASP A 175 -4.65 25.62 19.99
C ASP A 175 -3.83 25.15 21.20
N GLU A 176 -4.21 25.56 22.41
CA GLU A 176 -3.64 25.05 23.67
C GLU A 176 -3.95 23.57 23.85
N ASP A 177 -5.22 23.18 23.71
CA ASP A 177 -5.66 21.79 23.88
C ASP A 177 -4.97 20.87 22.87
N VAL A 178 -4.86 21.30 21.61
CA VAL A 178 -4.16 20.55 20.55
C VAL A 178 -2.66 20.44 20.84
N PHE A 179 -2.03 21.52 21.31
CA PHE A 179 -0.63 21.53 21.71
C PHE A 179 -0.36 20.54 22.85
N GLU A 180 -1.15 20.59 23.92
CA GLU A 180 -0.99 19.70 25.08
C GLU A 180 -1.28 18.24 24.71
N ALA A 181 -2.27 17.98 23.85
CA ALA A 181 -2.53 16.63 23.34
C ALA A 181 -1.33 16.07 22.56
N ARG A 182 -0.76 16.85 21.62
CA ARG A 182 0.43 16.47 20.85
C ARG A 182 1.61 16.18 21.77
N MET A 183 1.90 17.07 22.71
CA MET A 183 3.00 16.90 23.67
C MET A 183 2.75 15.72 24.61
N GLY A 184 1.51 15.46 25.01
CA GLY A 184 1.12 14.30 25.81
C GLY A 184 1.41 12.98 25.10
N ILE A 185 1.18 12.90 23.79
CA ILE A 185 1.51 11.71 22.97
C ILE A 185 3.02 11.59 22.80
N ALA A 186 3.71 12.69 22.44
CA ALA A 186 5.16 12.70 22.25
C ALA A 186 5.91 12.22 23.51
N ARG A 187 5.51 12.68 24.70
CA ARG A 187 6.09 12.27 25.99
C ARG A 187 6.01 10.76 26.25
N ARG A 188 4.98 10.09 25.74
CA ARG A 188 4.76 8.65 25.94
C ARG A 188 5.45 7.78 24.90
N THR A 189 5.81 8.34 23.74
CA THR A 189 6.16 7.55 22.55
C THR A 189 7.55 7.84 22.01
N MET A 190 8.12 9.03 22.27
CA MET A 190 9.50 9.33 21.90
C MET A 190 10.48 8.51 22.73
N LEU A 191 11.55 8.06 22.08
CA LEU A 191 12.70 7.50 22.77
C LEU A 191 13.44 8.66 23.46
N THR A 192 13.61 8.56 24.78
CA THR A 192 14.31 9.58 25.58
C THR A 192 15.58 9.01 26.21
N TYR A 193 16.51 9.90 26.56
CA TYR A 193 17.68 9.52 27.34
C TYR A 193 17.27 9.18 28.78
N GLY A 194 16.95 7.91 28.99
CA GLY A 194 16.56 7.39 30.30
C GLY A 194 17.71 6.74 31.06
N ARG A 195 17.33 6.06 32.15
CA ARG A 195 18.25 5.20 32.90
C ARG A 195 18.95 4.20 31.96
N PRO A 196 20.20 3.83 32.26
CA PRO A 196 20.90 2.79 31.53
C PRO A 196 20.16 1.46 31.56
N LEU A 197 20.28 0.69 30.48
CA LEU A 197 19.68 -0.64 30.31
C LEU A 197 20.59 -1.69 30.90
N TYR A 198 20.11 -2.35 31.95
CA TYR A 198 20.82 -3.47 32.58
C TYR A 198 20.56 -4.77 31.81
N LYS A 199 21.28 -5.82 32.18
CA LYS A 199 21.08 -7.15 31.61
C LYS A 199 19.62 -7.60 31.72
N GLY A 200 19.02 -7.97 30.59
CA GLY A 200 17.62 -8.38 30.47
C GLY A 200 16.63 -7.24 30.20
N ASP A 201 17.07 -5.98 30.31
CA ASP A 201 16.22 -4.83 30.03
C ASP A 201 16.08 -4.57 28.53
N SER A 202 14.98 -3.92 28.17
CA SER A 202 14.76 -3.38 26.83
C SER A 202 14.12 -1.99 26.91
N ARG A 203 14.28 -1.21 25.85
CA ARG A 203 13.64 0.08 25.69
C ARG A 203 13.36 0.33 24.22
N GLU A 204 12.15 0.83 23.95
CA GLU A 204 11.73 1.22 22.61
C GLU A 204 11.13 2.61 22.61
N GLY A 205 11.11 3.23 21.43
CA GLY A 205 10.49 4.53 21.22
C GLY A 205 10.78 5.08 19.84
N LEU A 206 10.22 6.25 19.55
CA LEU A 206 10.37 6.94 18.28
C LEU A 206 11.51 7.95 18.32
N ILE A 207 12.29 7.99 17.25
CA ILE A 207 13.25 9.06 16.95
C ILE A 207 12.70 9.83 15.75
N VAL A 208 12.74 11.16 15.85
CA VAL A 208 12.10 12.07 14.91
C VAL A 208 13.16 12.98 14.31
N PHE A 209 13.11 13.17 12.99
CA PHE A 209 13.96 14.08 12.23
C PHE A 209 13.08 14.99 11.37
N ASP A 210 13.68 16.05 10.84
CA ASP A 210 13.06 16.86 9.79
C ASP A 210 12.58 16.02 8.60
N PRO A 211 11.57 16.50 7.85
CA PRO A 211 11.10 15.82 6.66
C PRO A 211 12.16 15.85 5.56
N LEU A 212 12.30 14.74 4.83
CA LEU A 212 13.24 14.64 3.70
C LEU A 212 12.80 15.51 2.51
N SER A 213 13.77 16.18 1.89
CA SER A 213 13.56 16.97 0.67
C SER A 213 13.17 16.10 -0.53
N GLU A 214 12.57 16.71 -1.55
CA GLU A 214 12.29 16.05 -2.81
C GLU A 214 13.60 15.70 -3.54
N GLY A 215 13.73 14.47 -4.02
CA GLY A 215 14.93 13.98 -4.72
C GLY A 215 15.99 13.29 -3.86
N VAL A 216 15.78 13.12 -2.55
CA VAL A 216 16.58 12.18 -1.73
C VAL A 216 16.22 10.75 -2.12
N GLU A 217 17.19 9.93 -2.54
CA GLU A 217 16.96 8.52 -2.93
C GLU A 217 17.44 7.54 -1.87
N ARG A 218 18.44 7.90 -1.07
CA ARG A 218 18.97 7.07 0.02
C ARG A 218 19.21 7.86 1.28
N VAL A 219 19.02 7.20 2.41
CA VAL A 219 19.30 7.77 3.73
C VAL A 219 20.02 6.79 4.62
N LYS A 220 20.87 7.33 5.49
CA LYS A 220 21.57 6.58 6.52
C LYS A 220 21.23 7.13 7.89
N VAL A 221 20.66 6.30 8.75
CA VAL A 221 20.46 6.62 10.17
C VAL A 221 21.69 6.17 10.94
N VAL A 222 22.30 7.09 11.69
CA VAL A 222 23.46 6.83 12.53
C VAL A 222 23.06 7.01 13.99
N LEU A 223 23.06 5.93 14.76
CA LEU A 223 22.94 5.99 16.21
C LEU A 223 24.34 6.27 16.76
N LYS A 224 24.65 7.56 16.92
CA LYS A 224 25.98 8.02 17.30
C LYS A 224 26.24 7.83 18.80
N ASN A 225 27.48 7.51 19.16
CA ASN A 225 27.92 7.37 20.55
C ASN A 225 27.06 6.40 21.37
N PHE A 226 26.70 5.25 20.79
CA PHE A 226 25.97 4.21 21.50
C PHE A 226 26.86 3.62 22.61
N ILE A 227 26.41 3.72 23.86
CA ILE A 227 27.21 3.38 25.04
C ILE A 227 27.11 1.87 25.29
N ILE A 228 28.23 1.18 25.16
CA ILE A 228 28.33 -0.27 25.39
C ILE A 228 29.07 -0.64 26.69
N GLY A 229 29.65 0.34 27.38
CA GLY A 229 30.38 0.11 28.61
C GLY A 229 30.57 1.35 29.47
N TYR A 230 30.81 1.12 30.75
CA TYR A 230 31.03 2.14 31.78
C TYR A 230 32.33 1.82 32.52
N ASP A 231 33.01 2.85 33.01
CA ASP A 231 34.19 2.71 33.87
C ASP A 231 33.81 2.45 35.35
N GLU A 232 34.83 2.34 36.20
CA GLU A 232 34.69 2.10 37.64
C GLU A 232 33.91 3.21 38.37
N ASN A 233 33.85 4.42 37.81
CA ASN A 233 33.13 5.56 38.35
C ASN A 233 31.71 5.69 37.77
N ASN A 234 31.21 4.67 37.06
CA ASN A 234 29.92 4.69 36.36
C ASN A 234 29.80 5.78 35.26
N VAL A 235 30.92 6.18 34.66
CA VAL A 235 30.95 7.09 33.51
C VAL A 235 30.99 6.28 32.21
N PRO A 236 30.20 6.62 31.17
CA PRO A 236 30.30 5.99 29.86
C PRO A 236 31.73 6.04 29.31
N SER A 237 32.32 4.89 29.01
CA SER A 237 33.74 4.76 28.61
C SER A 237 33.93 4.10 27.25
N ASN A 238 32.97 3.29 26.79
CA ASN A 238 33.07 2.59 25.52
C ASN A 238 31.85 2.90 24.63
N PHE A 239 32.13 3.29 23.39
CA PHE A 239 31.15 3.83 22.45
C PHE A 239 31.31 3.20 21.08
N ILE A 240 30.18 3.00 20.40
CA ILE A 240 30.16 2.60 18.98
C ILE A 240 29.15 3.47 18.23
N ASP A 241 29.34 3.58 16.91
CA ASP A 241 28.34 4.14 16.02
C ASP A 241 27.65 3.01 15.25
N ILE A 242 26.32 2.95 15.30
CA ILE A 242 25.52 1.93 14.59
C ILE A 242 24.89 2.59 13.37
N ASN A 243 25.09 2.01 12.19
CA ASN A 243 24.69 2.60 10.92
C ASN A 243 23.60 1.74 10.26
N PHE A 244 22.48 2.37 9.91
CA PHE A 244 21.35 1.73 9.25
C PHE A 244 21.08 2.39 7.91
N TYR A 245 20.99 1.58 6.86
CA TYR A 245 20.89 2.06 5.48
C TYR A 245 19.49 1.81 4.93
N PHE A 246 18.88 2.87 4.42
CA PHE A 246 17.58 2.79 3.79
C PHE A 246 17.61 3.44 2.40
N LYS A 247 16.73 2.96 1.53
CA LYS A 247 16.47 3.55 0.22
C LYS A 247 15.02 4.01 0.15
N ARG A 248 14.83 5.13 -0.50
CA ARG A 248 13.54 5.73 -0.77
C ARG A 248 13.04 5.18 -2.10
N ILE A 249 11.97 4.40 -2.06
CA ILE A 249 11.28 3.93 -3.25
C ILE A 249 10.04 4.80 -3.49
N PRO A 250 9.73 5.16 -4.74
CA PRO A 250 8.47 5.82 -5.04
C PRO A 250 7.33 4.85 -4.68
N VAL A 251 6.49 5.25 -3.73
CA VAL A 251 5.16 4.66 -3.56
C VAL A 251 4.37 5.14 -4.75
N ILE A 252 4.26 4.26 -5.74
CA ILE A 252 3.34 4.47 -6.83
C ILE A 252 1.93 4.23 -6.26
N ARG A 253 1.37 5.21 -5.53
CA ARG A 253 -0.08 5.30 -5.36
C ARG A 253 -0.68 5.69 -6.71
N LYS A 254 -0.67 4.77 -7.68
CA LYS A 254 -1.34 4.98 -8.96
C LYS A 254 -2.84 4.83 -8.79
N VAL A 255 -3.45 5.92 -8.35
CA VAL A 255 -4.80 6.28 -8.78
C VAL A 255 -4.66 7.53 -9.64
N GLU A 256 -4.05 7.37 -10.82
CA GLU A 256 -3.96 8.45 -11.82
C GLU A 256 -5.24 8.51 -12.66
N GLU A 257 -5.38 9.57 -13.47
CA GLU A 257 -6.60 10.04 -14.17
C GLU A 257 -7.52 8.95 -14.73
N THR A 258 -7.01 7.84 -15.27
CA THR A 258 -7.84 6.70 -15.72
C THR A 258 -8.55 6.03 -14.55
N THR A 259 -7.86 5.78 -13.43
CA THR A 259 -8.42 5.25 -12.19
C THR A 259 -9.32 6.27 -11.51
N LYS A 260 -9.04 7.59 -11.61
CA LYS A 260 -9.97 8.66 -11.18
C LYS A 260 -11.21 8.76 -12.09
N LEU A 261 -11.08 8.60 -13.41
CA LEU A 261 -12.19 8.50 -14.37
C LEU A 261 -13.03 7.27 -14.06
N ILE A 262 -12.41 6.13 -13.78
CA ILE A 262 -13.09 4.90 -13.38
C ILE A 262 -13.73 5.05 -12.00
N ALA A 263 -13.08 5.69 -11.03
CA ALA A 263 -13.62 5.95 -9.70
C ALA A 263 -14.76 6.98 -9.70
N ALA A 264 -14.64 8.07 -10.47
CA ALA A 264 -15.69 9.06 -10.68
C ALA A 264 -16.86 8.49 -11.51
N SER A 265 -16.58 7.58 -12.44
CA SER A 265 -17.61 6.73 -13.06
C SER A 265 -18.11 5.62 -12.14
N GLY A 266 -17.42 5.35 -11.02
CA GLY A 266 -17.80 4.38 -9.98
C GLY A 266 -18.90 4.94 -9.08
N GLU A 267 -18.80 6.23 -8.72
CA GLU A 267 -19.87 6.95 -8.03
C GLU A 267 -21.12 7.17 -8.92
N ASN A 268 -20.98 6.98 -10.24
CA ASN A 268 -22.06 7.05 -11.22
C ASN A 268 -21.95 5.91 -12.26
N ILE A 269 -21.80 4.64 -11.85
CA ILE A 269 -21.97 3.54 -12.81
C ILE A 269 -23.43 3.65 -13.24
N ASP A 270 -23.69 4.04 -14.48
CA ASP A 270 -25.05 4.09 -14.99
C ASP A 270 -25.54 2.65 -15.22
N LEU A 271 -25.96 2.02 -14.12
CA LEU A 271 -26.51 0.68 -14.07
C LEU A 271 -27.69 0.52 -15.03
N LYS A 272 -28.38 1.61 -15.41
CA LYS A 272 -29.46 1.57 -16.40
C LYS A 272 -28.92 1.29 -17.81
N THR A 273 -27.75 1.85 -18.17
CA THR A 273 -27.11 1.53 -19.46
C THR A 273 -26.54 0.12 -19.49
N LEU A 274 -26.05 -0.39 -18.35
CA LEU A 274 -25.51 -1.74 -18.24
C LEU A 274 -26.58 -2.83 -18.33
N LYS A 275 -27.79 -2.60 -17.80
CA LYS A 275 -28.92 -3.53 -17.90
C LYS A 275 -29.30 -3.90 -19.35
N ASN A 276 -29.04 -3.00 -20.29
CA ASN A 276 -29.37 -3.19 -21.70
C ASN A 276 -28.20 -3.77 -22.53
N LYS A 277 -27.03 -3.99 -21.91
CA LYS A 277 -25.84 -4.52 -22.58
C LYS A 277 -25.54 -5.94 -22.07
N GLU A 278 -25.24 -6.84 -22.99
CA GLU A 278 -24.68 -8.15 -22.64
C GLU A 278 -23.24 -7.97 -22.11
N ILE A 279 -23.00 -8.42 -20.88
CA ILE A 279 -21.66 -8.47 -20.27
C ILE A 279 -21.13 -9.89 -20.45
N LYS A 280 -19.95 -10.04 -21.06
CA LYS A 280 -19.36 -11.33 -21.39
C LYS A 280 -18.23 -11.68 -20.44
N ILE A 281 -18.37 -12.82 -19.77
CA ILE A 281 -17.30 -13.44 -18.99
C ILE A 281 -16.88 -14.72 -19.71
N PHE A 282 -15.57 -14.88 -19.92
CA PHE A 282 -15.03 -16.07 -20.56
C PHE A 282 -14.15 -16.85 -19.59
N GLN A 283 -14.51 -18.10 -19.32
CA GLN A 283 -13.67 -19.04 -18.59
C GLN A 283 -12.72 -19.75 -19.55
N VAL A 284 -11.42 -19.63 -19.31
CA VAL A 284 -10.41 -20.37 -20.04
C VAL A 284 -10.31 -21.80 -19.51
N LYS A 285 -10.55 -22.77 -20.40
CA LYS A 285 -10.35 -24.20 -20.19
C LYS A 285 -9.06 -24.61 -20.89
N TYR A 286 -8.06 -25.03 -20.12
CA TYR A 286 -6.76 -25.47 -20.62
C TYR A 286 -6.50 -26.96 -20.35
N GLY A 287 -7.54 -27.71 -19.94
CA GLY A 287 -7.41 -29.11 -19.55
C GLY A 287 -6.88 -29.26 -18.12
N GLY A 288 -7.18 -28.27 -17.28
CA GLY A 288 -6.73 -28.20 -15.90
C GLY A 288 -7.71 -28.82 -14.90
N ASP A 289 -7.29 -28.88 -13.65
CA ASP A 289 -8.16 -29.23 -12.53
C ASP A 289 -9.04 -28.06 -12.09
N GLY A 290 -10.22 -28.37 -11.55
CA GLY A 290 -11.12 -27.37 -10.96
C GLY A 290 -11.93 -26.55 -11.98
N GLU A 291 -11.98 -26.94 -13.26
CA GLU A 291 -12.80 -26.24 -14.26
C GLU A 291 -14.29 -26.15 -13.86
N GLU A 292 -14.83 -27.20 -13.23
CA GLU A 292 -16.20 -27.23 -12.70
C GLU A 292 -16.40 -26.28 -11.51
N ILE A 293 -15.39 -26.14 -10.65
CA ILE A 293 -15.37 -25.21 -9.51
C ILE A 293 -15.45 -23.78 -10.04
N VAL A 294 -14.65 -23.45 -11.04
CA VAL A 294 -14.63 -22.13 -11.66
C VAL A 294 -15.96 -21.85 -12.37
N GLU A 295 -16.49 -22.84 -13.11
CA GLU A 295 -17.78 -22.70 -13.81
C GLU A 295 -18.92 -22.42 -12.82
N LEU A 296 -18.98 -23.14 -11.71
CA LEU A 296 -19.97 -22.94 -10.66
C LEU A 296 -19.79 -21.58 -9.94
N GLY A 297 -18.54 -21.19 -9.65
CA GLY A 297 -18.25 -19.90 -9.04
C GLY A 297 -18.70 -18.71 -9.92
N LEU A 298 -18.48 -18.81 -11.23
CA LEU A 298 -18.94 -17.82 -12.19
C LEU A 298 -20.46 -17.80 -12.35
N LYS A 299 -21.13 -18.95 -12.31
CA LYS A 299 -22.60 -19.03 -12.27
C LYS A 299 -23.15 -18.32 -11.03
N ASN A 300 -22.60 -18.59 -9.86
CA ASN A 300 -23.00 -17.93 -8.61
C ASN A 300 -22.81 -16.41 -8.65
N LEU A 301 -21.71 -15.93 -9.25
CA LEU A 301 -21.48 -14.50 -9.48
C LEU A 301 -22.53 -13.89 -10.44
N ALA A 302 -22.79 -14.56 -11.56
CA ALA A 302 -23.77 -14.10 -12.54
C ALA A 302 -25.18 -14.05 -11.95
N GLU A 303 -25.60 -15.08 -11.21
CA GLU A 303 -26.88 -15.13 -10.50
C GLU A 303 -26.99 -14.04 -9.43
N PHE A 304 -25.93 -13.82 -8.66
CA PHE A 304 -25.89 -12.77 -7.64
C PHE A 304 -26.12 -11.38 -8.26
N LEU A 305 -25.41 -11.06 -9.33
CA LEU A 305 -25.52 -9.77 -10.03
C LEU A 305 -26.81 -9.64 -10.84
N ASN A 306 -27.31 -10.72 -11.43
CA ASN A 306 -28.62 -10.72 -12.08
C ASN A 306 -29.73 -10.44 -11.05
N LYS A 307 -29.68 -11.07 -9.88
CA LYS A 307 -30.66 -10.87 -8.81
C LYS A 307 -30.56 -9.49 -8.15
N LYS A 308 -29.34 -9.00 -7.90
CA LYS A 308 -29.11 -7.71 -7.22
C LYS A 308 -29.32 -6.52 -8.15
N GLU A 309 -28.79 -6.60 -9.36
CA GLU A 309 -28.66 -5.46 -10.26
C GLU A 309 -29.38 -5.65 -11.60
N GLY A 310 -30.02 -6.79 -11.85
CA GLY A 310 -30.72 -7.05 -13.11
C GLY A 310 -29.81 -7.11 -14.34
N LEU A 311 -28.53 -7.45 -14.16
CA LEU A 311 -27.56 -7.48 -15.25
C LEU A 311 -27.74 -8.71 -16.15
N ASN A 312 -27.52 -8.52 -17.45
CA ASN A 312 -27.45 -9.60 -18.43
C ASN A 312 -26.00 -10.06 -18.60
N ILE A 313 -25.63 -11.13 -17.88
CA ILE A 313 -24.28 -11.70 -17.91
C ILE A 313 -24.31 -13.00 -18.70
N SER A 314 -23.51 -13.06 -19.77
CA SER A 314 -23.26 -14.26 -20.55
C SER A 314 -21.95 -14.91 -20.09
N LEU A 315 -22.03 -16.22 -19.83
CA LEU A 315 -20.89 -17.04 -19.44
C LEU A 315 -20.52 -17.95 -20.61
N GLU A 316 -19.34 -17.77 -21.16
CA GLU A 316 -18.76 -18.65 -22.17
C GLU A 316 -17.56 -19.39 -21.56
N SER A 317 -17.29 -20.61 -22.02
CA SER A 317 -16.09 -21.34 -21.63
C SER A 317 -15.47 -22.06 -22.82
N GLY A 318 -14.15 -22.16 -22.84
CA GLY A 318 -13.44 -22.82 -23.93
C GLY A 318 -11.94 -22.59 -23.90
N ARG A 319 -11.26 -23.04 -24.95
CA ARG A 319 -9.81 -22.87 -25.08
C ARG A 319 -9.42 -21.41 -25.26
N ALA A 320 -8.20 -21.06 -24.84
CA ALA A 320 -7.68 -19.70 -24.93
C ALA A 320 -7.48 -19.20 -26.38
N GLU A 321 -7.39 -20.12 -27.36
CA GLU A 321 -7.35 -19.80 -28.78
C GLU A 321 -8.69 -19.29 -29.34
N SER A 322 -9.78 -19.41 -28.58
CA SER A 322 -11.08 -18.88 -29.00
C SER A 322 -11.04 -17.37 -29.18
N PRO A 323 -11.54 -16.83 -30.32
CA PRO A 323 -11.64 -15.38 -30.51
C PRO A 323 -12.62 -14.70 -29.54
N ALA A 324 -13.45 -15.47 -28.83
CA ALA A 324 -14.31 -14.95 -27.77
C ALA A 324 -13.50 -14.31 -26.63
N VAL A 325 -12.30 -14.84 -26.33
CA VAL A 325 -11.39 -14.30 -25.30
C VAL A 325 -11.09 -12.82 -25.53
N ALA A 326 -10.79 -12.43 -26.77
CA ALA A 326 -10.48 -11.05 -27.13
C ALA A 326 -11.69 -10.09 -27.01
N LYS A 327 -12.90 -10.64 -27.01
CA LYS A 327 -14.16 -9.87 -27.02
C LYS A 327 -14.80 -9.76 -25.64
N SER A 328 -14.33 -10.50 -24.65
CA SER A 328 -14.91 -10.51 -23.30
C SER A 328 -14.60 -9.23 -22.51
N GLU A 329 -15.44 -8.91 -21.54
CA GLU A 329 -15.15 -7.90 -20.52
C GLU A 329 -14.19 -8.48 -19.49
N LEU A 330 -14.46 -9.70 -19.03
CA LEU A 330 -13.65 -10.41 -18.04
C LEU A 330 -13.26 -11.78 -18.57
N VAL A 331 -11.96 -12.10 -18.53
CA VAL A 331 -11.43 -13.43 -18.84
C VAL A 331 -10.92 -14.05 -17.55
N VAL A 332 -11.34 -15.27 -17.23
CA VAL A 332 -10.94 -15.97 -16.00
C VAL A 332 -10.08 -17.17 -16.33
N ILE A 333 -8.94 -17.27 -15.67
CA ILE A 333 -8.00 -18.38 -15.73
C ILE A 333 -7.78 -18.87 -14.30
N SER A 334 -8.07 -20.14 -14.03
CA SER A 334 -7.94 -20.69 -12.69
C SER A 334 -7.71 -22.18 -12.74
N GLY A 335 -7.00 -22.70 -11.75
CA GLY A 335 -6.65 -24.11 -11.59
C GLY A 335 -5.69 -24.31 -10.42
N GLY A 336 -5.14 -25.50 -10.26
CA GLY A 336 -4.26 -25.81 -9.12
C GLY A 336 -3.08 -26.72 -9.45
N VAL A 337 -3.38 -27.98 -9.71
CA VAL A 337 -2.39 -29.05 -9.89
C VAL A 337 -1.81 -29.09 -11.30
N VAL A 338 -2.55 -28.65 -12.31
CA VAL A 338 -2.09 -28.69 -13.71
C VAL A 338 -1.44 -27.37 -14.10
N LYS A 339 -0.19 -27.43 -14.61
CA LYS A 339 0.52 -26.28 -15.16
C LYS A 339 -0.13 -25.81 -16.46
N PRO A 340 -0.71 -24.59 -16.53
CA PRO A 340 -1.27 -24.09 -17.76
C PRO A 340 -0.16 -23.80 -18.77
N GLN A 341 -0.43 -24.14 -20.03
CA GLN A 341 0.42 -23.82 -21.17
C GLN A 341 -0.42 -23.19 -22.26
N PHE A 342 -0.01 -22.01 -22.73
CA PHE A 342 -0.75 -21.24 -23.72
C PHE A 342 0.08 -21.07 -24.98
N SER A 343 -0.57 -21.32 -26.13
CA SER A 343 0.02 -21.09 -27.44
C SER A 343 0.23 -19.60 -27.73
N PRO A 344 1.06 -19.22 -28.71
CA PRO A 344 1.20 -17.82 -29.12
C PRO A 344 -0.13 -17.16 -29.51
N VAL A 345 -1.03 -17.92 -30.16
CA VAL A 345 -2.39 -17.45 -30.52
C VAL A 345 -3.21 -17.12 -29.27
N ALA A 346 -3.14 -17.96 -28.23
CA ALA A 346 -3.77 -17.69 -26.95
C ALA A 346 -3.21 -16.41 -26.30
N ILE A 347 -1.88 -16.21 -26.33
CA ILE A 347 -1.25 -14.97 -25.83
C ILE A 347 -1.76 -13.75 -26.60
N ASP A 348 -1.87 -13.83 -27.94
CA ASP A 348 -2.38 -12.74 -28.76
C ASP A 348 -3.85 -12.42 -28.46
N ASN A 349 -4.67 -13.43 -28.16
CA ASN A 349 -6.05 -13.23 -27.72
C ASN A 349 -6.13 -12.52 -26.35
N PHE A 350 -5.27 -12.88 -25.39
CA PHE A 350 -5.18 -12.20 -24.09
C PHE A 350 -4.74 -10.74 -24.25
N VAL A 351 -3.72 -10.49 -25.08
CA VAL A 351 -3.25 -9.14 -25.40
C VAL A 351 -4.36 -8.32 -26.07
N SER A 352 -5.11 -8.93 -26.99
CA SER A 352 -6.24 -8.28 -27.67
C SER A 352 -7.38 -7.96 -26.70
N CYS A 353 -7.70 -8.87 -25.79
CA CYS A 353 -8.67 -8.63 -24.71
C CYS A 353 -8.28 -7.38 -23.90
N ILE A 354 -7.01 -7.33 -23.46
CA ILE A 354 -6.49 -6.19 -22.69
C ILE A 354 -6.56 -4.90 -23.51
N LYS A 355 -6.13 -4.90 -24.78
CA LYS A 355 -6.18 -3.71 -25.66
C LYS A 355 -7.61 -3.21 -25.87
N ASN A 356 -8.57 -4.13 -26.00
CA ASN A 356 -9.99 -3.83 -26.10
C ASN A 356 -10.61 -3.38 -24.76
N GLY A 357 -9.79 -3.16 -23.72
CA GLY A 357 -10.23 -2.67 -22.41
C GLY A 357 -10.75 -3.76 -21.47
N GLY A 358 -10.69 -5.04 -21.84
CA GLY A 358 -10.99 -6.15 -20.93
C GLY A 358 -9.93 -6.33 -19.83
N VAL A 359 -10.29 -7.14 -18.85
CA VAL A 359 -9.43 -7.52 -17.72
C VAL A 359 -9.31 -9.04 -17.64
N ILE A 360 -8.11 -9.52 -17.29
CA ILE A 360 -7.88 -10.95 -17.02
C ILE A 360 -7.80 -11.16 -15.52
N LEU A 361 -8.50 -12.17 -15.01
CA LEU A 361 -8.47 -12.58 -13.63
C LEU A 361 -7.85 -13.97 -13.53
N ILE A 362 -6.80 -14.07 -12.73
CA ILE A 362 -6.08 -15.30 -12.45
C ILE A 362 -6.30 -15.64 -10.97
N ASP A 363 -6.78 -16.84 -10.68
CA ASP A 363 -6.99 -17.32 -9.29
C ASP A 363 -6.44 -18.73 -9.11
N ASP A 364 -5.49 -18.88 -8.19
CA ASP A 364 -4.88 -20.18 -7.86
C ASP A 364 -5.73 -20.94 -6.83
N LEU A 365 -6.33 -22.06 -7.25
CA LEU A 365 -7.18 -22.92 -6.41
C LEU A 365 -6.37 -23.68 -5.36
N SER A 366 -5.09 -23.94 -5.64
CA SER A 366 -4.15 -24.58 -4.71
C SER A 366 -3.53 -23.60 -3.73
N HIS A 367 -3.75 -22.29 -3.93
CA HIS A 367 -3.32 -21.23 -3.02
C HIS A 367 -1.86 -21.40 -2.55
N SER A 368 -0.99 -21.80 -3.48
CA SER A 368 0.39 -22.16 -3.19
C SER A 368 1.29 -21.70 -4.32
N ARG A 369 2.35 -20.97 -3.95
CA ARG A 369 3.32 -20.42 -4.91
C ARG A 369 4.09 -21.51 -5.67
N SER A 370 4.26 -22.68 -5.06
CA SER A 370 4.91 -23.83 -5.67
C SER A 370 3.94 -24.70 -6.49
N SER A 371 2.64 -24.36 -6.51
CA SER A 371 1.67 -25.08 -7.34
C SER A 371 2.04 -24.95 -8.82
N GLN A 372 1.82 -26.04 -9.56
CA GLN A 372 2.10 -26.07 -10.99
C GLN A 372 1.27 -25.03 -11.74
N PHE A 373 0.02 -24.80 -11.30
CA PHE A 373 -0.78 -23.71 -11.81
C PHE A 373 -0.12 -22.36 -11.60
N ASN A 374 0.30 -22.03 -10.37
CA ASN A 374 0.94 -20.75 -10.04
C ASN A 374 2.15 -20.48 -10.94
N LEU A 375 3.04 -21.48 -11.07
CA LEU A 375 4.24 -21.38 -11.89
C LEU A 375 3.91 -21.12 -13.37
N GLY A 376 2.91 -21.81 -13.92
CA GLY A 376 2.46 -21.57 -15.30
C GLY A 376 1.73 -20.25 -15.48
N ALA A 377 0.95 -19.82 -14.50
CA ALA A 377 0.23 -18.56 -14.51
C ALA A 377 1.17 -17.35 -14.38
N ARG A 378 2.27 -17.46 -13.63
CA ARG A 378 3.32 -16.44 -13.59
C ARG A 378 4.12 -16.38 -14.88
N ASP A 379 4.43 -17.52 -15.50
CA ASP A 379 5.03 -17.55 -16.85
C ASP A 379 4.10 -16.88 -17.89
N LEU A 380 2.78 -17.12 -17.82
CA LEU A 380 1.80 -16.40 -18.62
C LEU A 380 1.85 -14.89 -18.35
N LEU A 381 1.87 -14.48 -17.08
CA LEU A 381 1.92 -13.08 -16.67
C LEU A 381 3.12 -12.36 -17.26
N ASP A 382 4.31 -12.98 -17.17
CA ASP A 382 5.55 -12.45 -17.75
C ASP A 382 5.47 -12.35 -19.27
N LYS A 383 4.95 -13.40 -19.94
CA LYS A 383 4.74 -13.38 -21.40
C LYS A 383 3.81 -12.25 -21.83
N ILE A 384 2.71 -12.02 -21.13
CA ILE A 384 1.81 -10.89 -21.43
C ILE A 384 2.50 -9.55 -21.16
N LYS A 385 3.18 -9.41 -20.01
CA LYS A 385 3.90 -8.19 -19.62
C LYS A 385 4.90 -7.74 -20.70
N THR A 386 5.62 -8.66 -21.33
CA THR A 386 6.56 -8.32 -22.42
C THR A 386 5.90 -7.73 -23.67
N ARG A 387 4.57 -7.84 -23.82
CA ARG A 387 3.79 -7.29 -24.95
C ARG A 387 3.31 -5.86 -24.70
N PHE A 388 3.58 -5.32 -23.51
CA PHE A 388 3.08 -4.03 -23.06
C PHE A 388 4.21 -3.18 -22.48
N ASP A 389 4.77 -2.29 -23.30
CA ASP A 389 5.82 -1.37 -22.87
C ASP A 389 5.35 -0.48 -21.71
N GLY A 390 6.23 -0.30 -20.73
CA GLY A 390 5.93 0.46 -19.50
C GLY A 390 4.94 -0.23 -18.56
N SER A 391 4.60 -1.50 -18.79
CA SER A 391 3.81 -2.29 -17.83
C SER A 391 4.64 -2.75 -16.64
N TYR A 392 4.00 -2.85 -15.48
CA TYR A 392 4.64 -3.22 -14.21
C TYR A 392 3.69 -4.06 -13.35
N ILE A 393 4.26 -4.92 -12.50
CA ILE A 393 3.51 -5.76 -11.56
C ILE A 393 3.68 -5.16 -10.18
N GLU A 394 2.57 -5.02 -9.45
CA GLU A 394 2.58 -4.45 -8.10
C GLU A 394 1.43 -5.04 -7.26
N LYS A 395 1.47 -4.82 -5.95
CA LYS A 395 0.33 -5.09 -5.06
C LYS A 395 -0.82 -4.14 -5.40
N ILE A 396 -2.04 -4.66 -5.37
CA ILE A 396 -3.24 -3.82 -5.50
C ILE A 396 -3.64 -3.33 -4.11
N PHE A 397 -3.46 -2.03 -3.86
CA PHE A 397 -3.84 -1.42 -2.59
C PHE A 397 -5.37 -1.31 -2.44
N LEU A 398 -5.87 -1.32 -1.20
CA LEU A 398 -7.30 -1.20 -0.87
C LEU A 398 -7.94 0.11 -1.32
N SER A 399 -7.14 1.13 -1.66
CA SER A 399 -7.59 2.37 -2.28
C SER A 399 -7.96 2.23 -3.77
N HIS A 400 -7.60 1.12 -4.43
CA HIS A 400 -7.91 0.89 -5.83
C HIS A 400 -9.42 0.64 -6.04
N PRO A 401 -10.03 1.11 -7.15
CA PRO A 401 -11.48 0.98 -7.37
C PRO A 401 -12.03 -0.45 -7.33
N ILE A 402 -11.23 -1.48 -7.59
CA ILE A 402 -11.71 -2.87 -7.43
C ILE A 402 -12.16 -3.21 -6.00
N TYR A 403 -11.87 -2.36 -5.02
CA TYR A 403 -12.33 -2.48 -3.64
C TYR A 403 -13.49 -1.54 -3.29
N SER A 404 -13.94 -0.69 -4.21
CA SER A 404 -14.94 0.33 -3.86
C SER A 404 -15.91 0.75 -4.97
N ILE A 405 -15.69 0.31 -6.22
CA ILE A 405 -16.41 0.82 -7.40
C ILE A 405 -17.92 0.51 -7.37
N TRP A 406 -18.33 -0.59 -6.74
CA TRP A 406 -19.75 -0.93 -6.58
C TRP A 406 -20.09 -1.27 -5.12
N ALA A 407 -19.32 -2.15 -4.49
CA ALA A 407 -19.38 -2.45 -3.06
C ALA A 407 -18.11 -1.98 -2.36
N LYS A 408 -18.25 -1.31 -1.21
CA LYS A 408 -17.11 -0.86 -0.41
C LYS A 408 -16.54 -2.00 0.42
N ILE A 409 -15.33 -2.43 0.06
CA ILE A 409 -14.56 -3.49 0.71
C ILE A 409 -13.49 -2.82 1.57
N LYS A 410 -13.61 -2.98 2.88
CA LYS A 410 -12.70 -2.35 3.87
C LYS A 410 -11.42 -3.15 4.08
N GLU A 411 -11.47 -4.45 3.86
CA GLU A 411 -10.37 -5.39 4.01
C GLU A 411 -10.52 -6.52 2.99
N LEU A 412 -9.42 -7.18 2.64
CA LEU A 412 -9.43 -8.25 1.66
C LEU A 412 -10.27 -9.43 2.20
N PRO A 413 -11.33 -9.89 1.50
CA PRO A 413 -12.15 -11.02 1.93
C PRO A 413 -11.34 -12.30 2.12
N LEU A 414 -11.78 -13.16 3.03
CA LEU A 414 -11.14 -14.46 3.27
C LEU A 414 -11.14 -15.32 2.00
N GLY A 415 -10.03 -16.00 1.74
CA GLY A 415 -9.89 -16.99 0.68
C GLY A 415 -10.09 -18.42 1.16
N ALA A 416 -10.00 -19.37 0.22
CA ALA A 416 -9.92 -20.78 0.55
C ALA A 416 -8.64 -21.10 1.36
N ASP A 417 -7.57 -20.33 1.15
CA ASP A 417 -6.33 -20.44 1.92
C ASP A 417 -6.48 -20.08 3.41
N ASP A 418 -7.55 -19.35 3.74
CA ASP A 418 -7.88 -18.98 5.11
C ASP A 418 -8.74 -20.04 5.82
N ILE A 419 -9.51 -20.84 5.07
CA ILE A 419 -10.49 -21.78 5.64
C ILE A 419 -10.14 -23.26 5.45
N VAL A 420 -9.37 -23.61 4.41
CA VAL A 420 -8.96 -25.00 4.16
C VAL A 420 -7.78 -25.31 5.06
N GLU A 421 -7.94 -26.29 5.94
CA GLU A 421 -6.84 -26.84 6.73
C GLU A 421 -5.88 -27.59 5.81
N THR A 422 -4.75 -26.97 5.47
CA THR A 422 -3.57 -27.70 4.99
C THR A 422 -2.58 -27.83 6.13
N LYS A 423 -1.85 -28.94 6.20
CA LYS A 423 -0.77 -29.13 7.17
C LYS A 423 0.20 -27.94 7.08
N GLU A 424 0.41 -27.24 8.21
CA GLU A 424 1.15 -25.98 8.29
C GLU A 424 2.58 -26.03 7.72
N LEU A 425 3.17 -27.22 7.62
CA LEU A 425 4.53 -27.45 7.12
C LEU A 425 4.70 -27.34 5.58
N GLU A 426 3.61 -27.21 4.82
CA GLU A 426 3.65 -27.13 3.34
C GLU A 426 3.28 -25.74 2.78
N ARG A 427 2.92 -24.76 3.63
CA ARG A 427 2.56 -23.41 3.20
C ARG A 427 3.76 -22.47 3.23
N GLU A 428 4.34 -22.17 2.07
CA GLU A 428 5.51 -21.29 1.96
C GLU A 428 5.18 -19.79 2.14
N GLU A 429 3.94 -19.34 1.90
CA GLU A 429 3.55 -17.92 2.06
C GLU A 429 2.01 -17.72 2.00
N LYS A 430 1.40 -17.00 2.95
CA LYS A 430 -0.01 -16.56 2.86
C LYS A 430 -0.08 -15.13 2.34
N TYR A 431 -0.76 -14.92 1.21
CA TYR A 431 -0.92 -13.60 0.61
C TYR A 431 -2.09 -12.85 1.24
N THR A 432 -1.80 -11.68 1.81
CA THR A 432 -2.80 -10.77 2.41
C THR A 432 -3.23 -9.66 1.43
N TYR A 433 -2.88 -9.80 0.15
CA TYR A 433 -3.10 -8.81 -0.91
C TYR A 433 -3.34 -9.51 -2.26
N LEU A 434 -3.88 -8.76 -3.23
CA LEU A 434 -3.91 -9.17 -4.65
C LEU A 434 -2.71 -8.56 -5.38
N GLU A 435 -2.17 -9.30 -6.35
CA GLU A 435 -1.18 -8.76 -7.29
C GLU A 435 -1.89 -8.27 -8.56
N GLY A 436 -1.36 -7.23 -9.19
CA GLY A 436 -1.91 -6.66 -10.41
C GLY A 436 -0.83 -6.40 -11.45
N LEU A 437 -1.12 -6.74 -12.71
CA LEU A 437 -0.37 -6.18 -13.85
C LEU A 437 -1.06 -4.88 -14.26
N PHE A 438 -0.27 -3.82 -14.32
CA PHE A 438 -0.72 -2.50 -14.73
C PHE A 438 -0.09 -2.12 -16.06
N TRP A 439 -0.89 -1.58 -16.98
CA TRP A 439 -0.43 -1.01 -18.25
C TRP A 439 -1.16 0.30 -18.51
N GLN A 440 -0.43 1.35 -18.89
CA GLN A 440 -0.97 2.71 -19.02
C GLN A 440 -1.78 3.15 -17.78
N LYS A 441 -1.30 2.79 -16.59
CA LYS A 441 -1.92 3.12 -15.28
C LYS A 441 -3.28 2.45 -15.05
N ARG A 442 -3.74 1.58 -15.95
CA ARG A 442 -4.92 0.73 -15.82
C ARG A 442 -4.51 -0.64 -15.30
N LEU A 443 -5.31 -1.20 -14.40
CA LEU A 443 -5.20 -2.60 -13.98
C LEU A 443 -5.70 -3.50 -15.11
N VAL A 444 -4.83 -4.35 -15.64
CA VAL A 444 -5.15 -5.19 -16.81
C VAL A 444 -5.20 -6.69 -16.47
N ILE A 445 -4.48 -7.11 -15.43
CA ILE A 445 -4.58 -8.45 -14.86
C ILE A 445 -4.70 -8.35 -13.35
N VAL A 446 -5.62 -9.11 -12.76
CA VAL A 446 -5.72 -9.37 -11.33
C VAL A 446 -5.24 -10.78 -11.06
N PHE A 447 -4.29 -10.95 -10.14
CA PHE A 447 -3.75 -12.25 -9.75
C PHE A 447 -4.01 -12.48 -8.27
N SER A 448 -4.68 -13.60 -7.97
CA SER A 448 -5.04 -14.06 -6.63
C SER A 448 -4.38 -15.40 -6.31
N ASN A 449 -3.76 -15.48 -5.13
CA ASN A 449 -3.28 -16.74 -4.53
C ASN A 449 -4.23 -17.25 -3.43
N LYS A 450 -5.48 -16.77 -3.40
CA LYS A 450 -6.40 -17.01 -2.28
C LYS A 450 -7.45 -18.09 -2.56
N GLY A 451 -7.48 -18.65 -3.77
CA GLY A 451 -8.45 -19.69 -4.15
C GLY A 451 -9.90 -19.23 -4.05
N TYR A 452 -10.18 -17.98 -4.43
CA TYR A 452 -11.51 -17.41 -4.32
C TYR A 452 -12.56 -18.12 -5.14
N MET A 453 -12.21 -18.77 -6.26
CA MET A 453 -13.19 -19.52 -7.04
C MET A 453 -13.76 -20.72 -6.26
N ARG A 454 -13.02 -21.28 -5.30
CA ARG A 454 -13.57 -22.27 -4.35
C ARG A 454 -14.57 -21.65 -3.37
N MET A 455 -14.34 -20.40 -2.97
CA MET A 455 -15.26 -19.64 -2.12
C MET A 455 -16.54 -19.25 -2.87
N LEU A 456 -16.40 -18.74 -4.10
CA LEU A 456 -17.53 -18.34 -4.95
C LEU A 456 -18.42 -19.53 -5.28
N SER A 457 -17.82 -20.68 -5.61
CA SER A 457 -18.55 -21.93 -5.88
C SER A 457 -19.10 -22.61 -4.64
N LYS A 458 -18.69 -22.17 -3.45
CA LYS A 458 -18.97 -22.84 -2.17
C LYS A 458 -18.52 -24.31 -2.14
N PHE A 459 -17.46 -24.61 -2.90
CA PHE A 459 -16.93 -25.96 -3.05
C PHE A 459 -16.49 -26.56 -1.71
N ASP A 460 -15.75 -25.79 -0.90
CA ASP A 460 -15.21 -26.26 0.37
C ASP A 460 -16.26 -26.32 1.48
N ASN A 461 -17.24 -25.41 1.45
CA ASN A 461 -18.30 -25.32 2.45
C ASN A 461 -19.58 -24.75 1.83
N PRO A 462 -20.60 -25.58 1.52
CA PRO A 462 -21.87 -25.14 0.95
C PRO A 462 -22.64 -24.11 1.79
N SER A 463 -22.39 -24.09 3.10
CA SER A 463 -23.06 -23.18 4.05
C SER A 463 -22.31 -21.86 4.24
N ILE A 464 -21.15 -21.67 3.61
CA ILE A 464 -20.36 -20.45 3.78
C ILE A 464 -21.11 -19.23 3.25
N ASP A 465 -21.03 -18.13 4.01
CA ASP A 465 -21.39 -16.81 3.49
C ASP A 465 -20.25 -16.31 2.61
N ASN A 466 -20.46 -16.38 1.30
CA ASN A 466 -19.52 -15.91 0.29
C ASN A 466 -19.87 -14.50 -0.24
N THR A 467 -20.75 -13.76 0.45
CA THR A 467 -21.17 -12.42 0.03
C THR A 467 -19.99 -11.45 -0.15
N PRO A 468 -18.99 -11.39 0.76
CA PRO A 468 -17.84 -10.50 0.58
C PRO A 468 -17.00 -10.83 -0.67
N GLN A 469 -16.86 -12.11 -1.02
CA GLN A 469 -16.11 -12.57 -2.19
C GLN A 469 -16.90 -12.29 -3.47
N LEU A 470 -18.23 -12.51 -3.46
CA LEU A 470 -19.12 -12.10 -4.54
C LEU A 470 -19.06 -10.59 -4.77
N GLN A 471 -18.96 -9.78 -3.71
CA GLN A 471 -18.79 -8.33 -3.81
C GLN A 471 -17.45 -7.93 -4.44
N LEU A 472 -16.35 -8.58 -4.05
CA LEU A 472 -15.03 -8.34 -4.67
C LEU A 472 -15.04 -8.66 -6.16
N PHE A 473 -15.57 -9.83 -6.54
CA PHE A 473 -15.62 -10.24 -7.94
C PHE A 473 -16.60 -9.39 -8.76
N SER A 474 -17.67 -8.91 -8.13
CA SER A 474 -18.56 -7.92 -8.72
C SER A 474 -17.81 -6.62 -9.02
N ASN A 475 -17.04 -6.08 -8.07
CA ASN A 475 -16.22 -4.89 -8.30
C ASN A 475 -15.19 -5.08 -9.42
N ILE A 476 -14.53 -6.24 -9.49
CA ILE A 476 -13.58 -6.56 -10.58
C ILE A 476 -14.30 -6.56 -11.93
N LEU A 477 -15.49 -7.15 -12.01
CA LEU A 477 -16.30 -7.14 -13.24
C LEU A 477 -16.74 -5.73 -13.61
N PHE A 478 -17.25 -4.94 -12.66
CA PHE A 478 -17.63 -3.55 -12.91
C PHE A 478 -16.44 -2.70 -13.36
N TYR A 479 -15.26 -2.90 -12.77
CA TYR A 479 -14.02 -2.27 -13.21
C TYR A 479 -13.68 -2.65 -14.67
N ALA A 480 -13.80 -3.92 -15.02
CA ALA A 480 -13.56 -4.42 -16.38
C ALA A 480 -14.55 -3.83 -17.41
N VAL A 481 -15.81 -3.68 -17.03
CA VAL A 481 -16.84 -3.03 -17.86
C VAL A 481 -16.54 -1.54 -18.04
N SER A 482 -16.20 -0.82 -16.97
CA SER A 482 -15.89 0.62 -17.02
C SER A 482 -14.64 0.92 -17.84
N THR A 483 -13.60 0.11 -17.71
CA THR A 483 -12.36 0.24 -18.49
C THR A 483 -12.60 0.06 -19.98
N LYS A 484 -13.42 -0.92 -20.37
CA LYS A 484 -13.81 -1.15 -21.77
C LYS A 484 -14.62 0.00 -22.36
N GLN A 485 -15.53 0.59 -21.59
CA GLN A 485 -16.28 1.78 -22.03
C GLN A 485 -15.36 2.98 -22.30
N ILE A 486 -14.29 3.14 -21.52
CA ILE A 486 -13.31 4.22 -21.72
C ILE A 486 -12.46 3.94 -22.97
N ALA A 487 -11.98 2.71 -23.16
CA ALA A 487 -11.19 2.32 -24.33
C ALA A 487 -11.95 2.56 -25.65
N MET A 488 -13.25 2.24 -25.69
CA MET A 488 -14.11 2.48 -26.86
C MET A 488 -14.41 3.96 -27.15
N LYS A 489 -14.16 4.88 -26.20
CA LYS A 489 -14.35 6.33 -26.40
C LYS A 489 -13.07 7.05 -26.84
N SER A 490 -11.93 6.37 -26.74
CA SER A 490 -10.60 6.90 -27.12
C SER A 490 -10.15 6.49 -28.52
N GLU A 491 -10.90 5.61 -29.19
CA GLU A 491 -10.86 5.38 -30.64
C GLU A 491 -11.85 6.31 -31.33
#